data_AF-A0A258BHX9-F1
#
_entry.id   AF-A0A258BHX9-F1
#
_cell.length_a   1.000
_cell.length_b   1.000
_cell.length_c   1.000
_cell.angle_alpha   90.00
_cell.angle_beta   90.00
_cell.angle_gamma   90.00
#
_symmetry.space_group_name_H-M   'P 1'
#
loop_
_entity.id
_entity.type
_entity.pdbx_description
1 polymer ?
#
loop_
_entity_poly.entity_id
_entity_poly.type
_entity_poly.pdbx_seq_one_letter_code
_entity_poly.pdbx_strand_id
1 'polypeptide(L)' 'MWRQQRRWRESTYASGTLIDVERYSGVASIVIAPSSSPEQLAKNPLGLYVHAFN' A
#
# COMPACT_ATOMS: atom_id res chain seq x y z
N MET A 1 9.87 -7.61 12.46
CA MET A 1 9.09 -7.60 11.20
C MET A 1 7.63 -7.41 11.56
N TRP A 2 6.98 -6.33 11.11
CA TRP A 2 5.59 -6.04 11.45
C TRP A 2 4.67 -6.52 10.33
N ARG A 3 3.65 -7.34 10.68
CA ARG A 3 2.59 -7.78 9.75
C ARG A 3 1.34 -6.94 9.98
N GLN A 4 0.83 -6.35 8.91
CA GLN A 4 -0.38 -5.53 8.94
C GLN A 4 -1.46 -6.21 8.10
N GLN A 5 -2.64 -6.36 8.68
CA GLN A 5 -3.83 -6.80 7.94
C GLN A 5 -4.53 -5.58 7.36
N ARG A 6 -4.81 -5.60 6.07
CA ARG A 6 -5.58 -4.56 5.39
C ARG A 6 -6.83 -5.16 4.78
N ARG A 7 -7.94 -4.44 4.94
CA ARG A 7 -9.19 -4.68 4.24
C ARG A 7 -9.50 -3.42 3.47
N TRP A 8 -9.75 -3.55 2.17
CA TRP A 8 -10.14 -2.44 1.33
C TRP A 8 -11.27 -2.83 0.38
N ARG A 9 -11.91 -1.82 -0.19
CA ARG A 9 -12.97 -1.98 -1.16
C ARG A 9 -12.52 -1.30 -2.44
N GLU A 10 -12.58 -2.00 -3.55
CA GLU A 10 -12.36 -1.43 -4.87
C GLU A 10 -13.72 -1.16 -5.51
N SER A 11 -13.81 -0.08 -6.27
CA SER A 11 -15.04 0.30 -6.96
C SER A 11 -14.66 0.71 -8.37
N THR A 12 -15.18 -0.04 -9.34
CA THR A 12 -14.86 0.14 -10.74
C THR A 12 -15.97 0.93 -11.40
N TYR A 13 -15.61 2.02 -12.06
CA TYR A 13 -16.55 2.89 -12.76
C TYR A 13 -16.24 2.87 -14.25
N ALA A 14 -17.28 2.63 -15.08
CA ALA A 14 -17.20 2.77 -16.52
C ALA A 14 -18.12 3.91 -16.96
N SER A 15 -17.57 4.90 -17.67
CA SER A 15 -18.30 6.07 -18.15
C SER A 15 -19.10 6.78 -17.03
N GLY A 16 -18.52 6.87 -15.83
CA GLY A 16 -19.14 7.49 -14.65
C GLY A 16 -20.17 6.62 -13.93
N THR A 17 -20.52 5.45 -14.47
CA THR A 17 -21.44 4.51 -13.84
C THR A 17 -20.66 3.47 -13.04
N LEU A 18 -21.08 3.21 -11.81
CA LEU A 18 -20.51 2.14 -10.98
C LEU A 18 -20.89 0.79 -11.60
N ILE A 19 -19.89 0.03 -12.03
CA ILE A 19 -20.10 -1.29 -12.66
C ILE A 19 -19.75 -2.44 -11.73
N ASP A 20 -18.89 -2.23 -10.74
CA ASP A 20 -18.53 -3.27 -9.78
C ASP A 20 -18.01 -2.72 -8.45
N VAL A 21 -18.19 -3.50 -7.40
CA VAL A 21 -17.65 -3.25 -6.05
C VAL A 21 -17.18 -4.55 -5.43
N GLU A 22 -15.87 -4.67 -5.25
CA GLU A 22 -15.24 -5.84 -4.66
C GLU A 22 -14.58 -5.53 -3.33
N ARG A 23 -14.57 -6.50 -2.43
CA ARG A 23 -13.93 -6.38 -1.12
C ARG A 23 -12.75 -7.32 -1.06
N TYR A 24 -11.59 -6.75 -0.78
CA TYR A 24 -10.34 -7.46 -0.68
C TYR A 24 -9.81 -7.45 0.75
N SER A 25 -9.09 -8.51 1.09
CA SER A 25 -8.29 -8.60 2.30
C SER A 25 -6.89 -9.04 1.91
N GLY A 26 -5.89 -8.41 2.50
CA GLY A 26 -4.50 -8.74 2.25
C GLY A 26 -3.63 -8.51 3.48
N VAL A 27 -2.47 -9.16 3.48
CA VAL A 27 -1.47 -9.02 4.53
C VAL A 27 -0.22 -8.38 3.92
N ALA A 28 0.12 -7.20 4.42
CA ALA A 28 1.34 -6.49 4.05
C ALA A 28 2.38 -6.63 5.15
N SER A 29 3.63 -6.88 4.76
CA SER A 29 4.78 -6.83 5.67
C SER A 29 5.56 -5.54 5.43
N ILE A 30 5.73 -4.73 6.46
CA ILE A 30 6.40 -3.42 6.36
C ILE A 30 7.78 -3.49 7.04
N VAL A 31 8.78 -2.94 6.37
CA VAL A 31 10.14 -2.74 6.90
C VAL A 31 10.44 -1.24 6.90
N ILE A 32 11.06 -0.76 7.99
CA ILE A 32 11.60 0.59 8.09
C ILE A 32 13.09 0.51 7.75
N ALA A 33 13.49 1.16 6.67
CA ALA A 33 14.88 1.25 6.25
C ALA A 33 15.25 2.74 6.12
N PRO A 34 16.17 3.27 6.96
CA PRO A 34 16.57 4.66 6.84
C PRO A 34 17.31 4.87 5.51
N SER A 35 16.78 5.76 4.66
CA SER A 35 17.42 6.12 3.40
C SER A 35 18.42 7.24 3.60
N SER A 36 19.67 7.05 3.16
CA SER A 36 20.73 8.05 3.32
C SER A 36 20.81 9.07 2.17
N SER A 37 20.00 8.91 1.12
CA SER A 37 20.02 9.81 -0.04
C SER A 37 18.92 10.88 0.06
N PRO A 38 19.22 12.15 -0.31
CA PRO A 38 18.24 13.24 -0.25
C PRO A 38 16.99 12.99 -1.12
N GLU A 39 17.16 12.36 -2.28
CA GLU A 39 16.06 12.10 -3.22
C GLU A 39 15.09 11.04 -2.67
N GLN A 40 15.59 10.07 -1.91
CA GLN A 40 14.78 9.03 -1.28
C GLN A 40 14.05 9.57 -0.05
N LEU A 41 14.71 10.41 0.76
CA LEU A 41 14.09 11.08 1.91
C LEU A 41 12.94 12.01 1.50
N ALA A 42 13.08 12.71 0.36
CA ALA A 42 12.02 13.58 -0.14
C ALA A 42 10.74 12.81 -0.51
N LYS A 43 10.87 11.59 -1.03
CA LYS A 43 9.73 10.74 -1.45
C LYS A 43 9.20 9.85 -0.34
N ASN A 44 10.04 9.48 0.62
CA ASN A 44 9.71 8.58 1.72
C ASN A 44 10.51 8.95 2.98
N PRO A 45 10.12 10.03 3.69
CA PRO A 45 10.86 10.53 4.85
C PRO A 45 10.89 9.55 6.04
N LEU A 46 9.98 8.57 6.05
CA LEU A 46 9.90 7.54 7.09
C LEU A 46 10.63 6.25 6.70
N GLY A 47 11.09 6.11 5.45
CA GLY A 47 11.75 4.89 4.99
C GLY A 47 10.85 3.66 5.04
N LEU A 48 9.55 3.81 4.80
CA LEU A 48 8.57 2.72 4.82
C LEU A 48 8.58 1.94 3.51
N TYR A 49 8.87 0.64 3.57
CA TYR A 49 8.88 -0.24 2.39
C TYR A 49 7.98 -1.46 2.62
N VAL A 50 7.26 -1.86 1.57
CA VAL A 50 6.48 -3.11 1.56
C VAL A 50 7.39 -4.23 1.09
N HIS A 51 7.58 -5.23 1.95
CA HIS A 51 8.45 -6.37 1.69
C HIS A 51 7.70 -7.59 1.13
N ALA A 52 6.43 -7.76 1.50
CA ALA A 52 5.56 -8.81 0.99
C ALA A 52 4.11 -8.35 1.04
N PHE A 53 3.34 -8.80 0.05
CA PHE A 53 1.90 -8.62 -0.05
C PHE A 53 1.28 -9.95 -0.50
N ASN A 54 0.19 -10.35 0.14
CA ASN A 54 -0.62 -11.53 -0.17
C ASN A 54 -2.09 -11.20 0.03
#